data_AF-A0A2D5N5L4-F1
#
_entry.id   AF-A0A2D5N5L4-F1
#
_cell.length_a   1.000
_cell.length_b   1.000
_cell.length_c   1.000
_cell.angle_alpha   90.00
_cell.angle_beta   90.00
_cell.angle_gamma   90.00
#
_symmetry.space_group_name_H-M   'P 1'
#
loop_
_entity.id
_entity.type
_entity.pdbx_description
1 polymer ?
#
loop_
_entity_poly.entity_id
_entity_poly.type
_entity_poly.pdbx_seq_one_letter_code
_entity_poly.pdbx_strand_id
1 'polypeptide(L)' 'MELLAYCLSLFGLFIIIKGAKPTIQWISNNTDKELLKGIGFVAVILTICFYIIAIIDYLEDF' A
#
# COMPACT_ATOMS: atom_id res chain seq x y z
N MET A 1 -3.03 -5.50 21.52
CA MET A 1 -3.75 -6.55 20.76
C MET A 1 -3.23 -6.55 19.33
N GLU A 2 -2.03 -7.09 19.15
CA GLU A 2 -1.28 -7.03 17.89
C GLU A 2 -1.97 -7.76 16.74
N LEU A 3 -2.67 -8.86 17.06
CA LEU A 3 -3.48 -9.62 16.10
C LEU A 3 -4.50 -8.76 15.34
N LEU A 4 -5.06 -7.74 16.02
CA LEU A 4 -6.04 -6.83 15.43
C LEU A 4 -5.38 -5.85 14.45
N ALA A 5 -4.16 -5.39 14.76
CA ALA A 5 -3.37 -4.53 13.88
C ALA A 5 -2.96 -5.28 12.60
N TYR A 6 -2.57 -6.56 12.71
CA TYR A 6 -2.31 -7.42 11.56
C TYR A 6 -3.54 -7.66 10.70
N CYS A 7 -4.69 -7.95 11.31
CA CYS A 7 -5.96 -8.08 10.60
C CYS A 7 -6.34 -6.78 9.87
N LEU A 8 -6.20 -5.62 10.53
CA LEU A 8 -6.47 -4.33 9.90
C LEU A 8 -5.51 -4.01 8.76
N SER A 9 -4.23 -4.37 8.88
CA SER A 9 -3.24 -4.21 7.82
C SER A 9 -3.60 -5.05 6.58
N LEU A 10 -3.95 -6.33 6.77
CA LEU A 10 -4.41 -7.21 5.68
C LEU A 10 -5.71 -6.72 5.04
N PHE A 11 -6.67 -6.27 5.86
CA PHE A 11 -7.94 -5.75 5.36
C PHE A 11 -7.75 -4.42 4.62
N GLY A 12 -6.87 -3.55 5.12
CA GLY A 12 -6.46 -2.31 4.46
C GLY A 12 -5.82 -2.56 3.11
N LEU A 13 -4.90 -3.53 3.02
CA LEU A 13 -4.31 -3.98 1.76
C LEU A 13 -5.39 -4.48 0.78
N PHE A 14 -6.35 -5.29 1.24
CA PHE A 14 -7.41 -5.83 0.39
C PHE A 14 -8.34 -4.75 -0.17
N ILE A 15 -8.72 -3.77 0.66
CA ILE A 15 -9.54 -2.62 0.24
C ILE A 15 -8.77 -1.75 -0.75
N ILE A 16 -7.48 -1.47 -0.47
CA ILE A 16 -6.62 -0.68 -1.36
C ILE A 16 -6.48 -1.38 -2.71
N ILE A 17 -6.27 -2.69 -2.76
CA ILE A 17 -6.17 -3.44 -4.04
C ILE A 17 -7.49 -3.37 -4.83
N LYS A 18 -8.64 -3.52 -4.16
CA LYS A 18 -9.96 -3.39 -4.81
C LYS A 18 -10.21 -1.98 -5.35
N GLY A 19 -9.83 -0.95 -4.60
CA GLY A 19 -9.95 0.45 -5.01
C GLY A 19 -8.90 0.87 -6.05
N ALA A 20 -7.71 0.28 -6.02
CA ALA A 20 -6.62 0.60 -6.94
C ALA A 20 -6.97 0.25 -8.38
N LYS A 21 -7.75 -0.81 -8.63
CA LYS A 21 -8.11 -1.23 -10.00
C LYS A 21 -8.89 -0.16 -10.78
N PRO A 22 -10.03 0.38 -10.30
CA PRO A 22 -10.73 1.48 -10.97
C PRO A 22 -9.90 2.77 -11.00
N THR A 23 -9.12 3.05 -9.95
CA THR A 23 -8.26 4.24 -9.90
C THR A 23 -7.13 4.19 -10.92
N ILE A 24 -6.45 3.06 -11.08
CA ILE A 24 -5.41 2.85 -12.11
C ILE A 24 -6.02 2.96 -13.51
N GLN A 25 -7.22 2.40 -13.72
CA GLN A 25 -7.90 2.50 -15.01
C GLN A 25 -8.31 3.95 -15.33
N TRP A 26 -8.79 4.69 -14.33
CA TRP A 26 -9.12 6.11 -14.48
C TRP A 26 -7.88 6.96 -14.76
N ILE A 27 -6.78 6.74 -14.02
CA ILE A 27 -5.50 7.44 -14.24
C ILE A 27 -4.95 7.06 -15.62
N SER A 28 -5.03 5.80 -16.06
CA SER A 28 -4.55 5.39 -17.38
C SER A 28 -5.31 6.03 -18.54
N ASN A 29 -6.57 6.42 -18.32
CA ASN A 29 -7.36 7.13 -19.33
C ASN A 29 -7.15 8.65 -19.30
N ASN A 30 -6.72 9.21 -18.16
CA ASN A 30 -6.61 10.67 -17.96
C ASN A 30 -5.17 11.18 -17.80
N THR A 31 -4.17 10.31 -17.80
CA THR A 31 -2.79 10.65 -17.43
C THR A 31 -1.78 9.84 -18.23
N ASP A 32 -0.64 10.47 -18.53
CA ASP A 32 0.46 9.87 -19.27
C ASP A 32 1.02 8.60 -18.61
N LYS A 33 1.36 7.60 -19.43
CA LYS A 33 1.80 6.26 -18.96
C LYS A 33 3.07 6.34 -18.10
N GLU A 34 3.91 7.35 -18.31
CA GLU A 34 5.13 7.57 -17.52
C GLU A 34 4.83 8.02 -16.08
N LEU A 35 3.83 8.88 -15.90
CA LEU A 35 3.38 9.30 -14.56
C LEU A 35 2.77 8.14 -13.78
N LEU A 36 2.04 7.26 -14.46
CA LEU A 36 1.44 6.06 -13.86
C LEU A 36 2.52 5.08 -13.36
N LYS A 37 3.59 4.90 -14.12
CA LYS A 37 4.78 4.15 -13.69
C LYS A 37 5.46 4.81 -12.49
N GLY A 38 5.62 6.13 -12.50
CA GLY A 38 6.21 6.89 -11.39
C GLY A 38 5.41 6.74 -10.09
N ILE A 39 4.08 6.90 -10.15
CA ILE A 39 3.19 6.75 -9.00
C ILE A 39 3.22 5.31 -8.47
N GLY A 40 3.18 4.31 -9.37
CA GLY A 40 3.29 2.91 -8.98
C GLY A 40 4.60 2.60 -8.26
N PHE A 41 5.71 3.15 -8.75
CA PHE A 41 7.03 2.97 -8.13
C PHE A 41 7.11 3.61 -6.73
N VAL A 42 6.61 4.84 -6.58
CA VAL A 42 6.55 5.53 -5.27
C VAL A 42 5.67 4.77 -4.28
N ALA A 43 4.52 4.25 -4.73
CA ALA A 43 3.62 3.47 -3.89
C ALA A 43 4.27 2.17 -3.37
N VAL A 44 5.05 1.48 -4.20
CA VAL A 44 5.81 0.29 -3.80
C VAL A 44 6.86 0.63 -2.74
N ILE A 45 7.63 1.71 -2.94
CA ILE A 45 8.64 2.16 -1.97
C ILE A 45 7.98 2.50 -0.63
N LEU A 46 6.88 3.27 -0.64
CA LEU A 46 6.14 3.61 0.57
C LEU A 46 5.64 2.38 1.31
N THR A 47 5.12 1.39 0.58
CA THR A 47 4.62 0.15 1.17
C THR A 47 5.75 -0.61 1.86
N ILE A 48 6.93 -0.71 1.24
CA ILE A 48 8.11 -1.37 1.82
C ILE A 48 8.56 -0.63 3.09
N CYS A 49 8.65 0.70 3.06
CA CYS A 49 9.01 1.50 4.24
C CYS A 49 8.01 1.29 5.38
N PHE A 50 6.71 1.31 5.09
CA PHE A 50 5.67 1.11 6.08
C PHE A 50 5.76 -0.28 6.72
N TYR A 51 6.08 -1.31 5.92
CA TYR A 51 6.23 -2.67 6.40
C TYR A 51 7.46 -2.84 7.31
N ILE A 52 8.59 -2.22 6.96
CA ILE A 52 9.81 -2.24 7.79
C ILE A 52 9.54 -1.55 9.14
N ILE A 53 8.90 -0.38 9.13
CA ILE A 53 8.54 0.34 10.36
C ILE A 53 7.62 -0.54 11.21
N ALA A 54 6.57 -1.12 10.62
CA ALA A 54 5.63 -1.97 11.34
C ALA A 54 6.29 -3.23 11.93
N ILE A 55 7.28 -3.81 11.24
CA ILE A 55 8.05 -4.95 11.78
C ILE A 55 8.92 -4.53 12.96
N ILE A 56 9.62 -3.39 12.87
CA ILE A 56 10.47 -2.90 13.96
C ILE A 56 9.62 -2.60 15.19
N ASP A 57 8.51 -1.89 15.01
CA ASP A 57 7.55 -1.55 16.07
C ASP A 57 7.01 -2.81 16.76
N TYR A 58 6.65 -3.84 15.97
CA TYR A 58 6.24 -5.14 16.51
C TYR A 58 7.36 -5.89 17.25
N LEU A 59 8.61 -5.80 16.79
CA LEU A 59 9.73 -6.45 17.45
C LEU A 59 10.12 -5.77 18.77
N GLU A 60 9.86 -4.47 18.89
CA GLU A 60 10.18 -3.68 20.08
C GLU A 60 9.08 -3.81 21.17
N ASP A 61 7.83 -4.06 20.78
CA ASP A 61 6.70 -4.32 21.69
C ASP A 61 6.69 -5.77 22.26
N PHE A 62 7.51 -6.68 21.72
CA PHE A 62 7.62 -8.10 22.11
C PHE A 62 8.69 -8.37 23.18
#